data_AF-A0A975UB19-F1
#
_entry.id   AF-A0A975UB19-F1
#
_cell.length_a   1.000
_cell.length_b   1.000
_cell.length_c   1.000
_cell.angle_alpha   90.00
_cell.angle_beta   90.00
_cell.angle_gamma   90.00
#
_symmetry.space_group_name_H-M   'P 1'
#
loop_
_entity.id
_entity.type
_entity.pdbx_description
1 polymer ?
#
loop_
_entity_poly.entity_id
_entity_poly.type
_entity_poly.pdbx_seq_one_letter_code
_entity_poly.pdbx_strand_id
1 'polypeptide(L)' 'MKRANPSYRLQLIKEVALRKQSSTLDPMANYIRTLLSKKSDSKFQKESTRSFSGAHFDEHAGGWVSDRWQLNK' A
#
# COMPACT_ATOMS: atom_id res chain seq x y z
N MET A 1 -19.09 -32.11 8.74
CA MET A 1 -17.72 -31.85 8.24
C MET A 1 -17.25 -30.46 8.67
N LYS A 2 -16.57 -30.32 9.82
CA LYS A 2 -16.14 -29.00 10.34
C LYS A 2 -15.21 -28.24 9.38
N ARG A 3 -14.36 -28.96 8.65
CA ARG A 3 -13.39 -28.41 7.67
C ARG A 3 -14.01 -27.80 6.40
N ALA A 4 -15.28 -28.08 6.09
CA ALA A 4 -15.96 -27.53 4.92
C ALA A 4 -16.74 -26.23 5.23
N ASN A 5 -16.91 -25.87 6.51
CA ASN A 5 -17.60 -24.65 6.90
C ASN A 5 -16.73 -23.42 6.51
N PRO A 6 -17.25 -22.48 5.70
CA PRO A 6 -16.53 -21.26 5.29
C PRO A 6 -15.96 -20.46 6.47
N SER A 7 -16.75 -20.25 7.53
CA SER A 7 -16.33 -19.48 8.70
C SER A 7 -15.17 -20.16 9.44
N TYR A 8 -15.23 -21.49 9.57
CA TYR A 8 -14.16 -22.27 10.19
C TYR A 8 -12.88 -22.22 9.35
N ARG A 9 -12.97 -22.29 8.02
CA ARG A 9 -11.82 -22.14 7.12
C ARG A 9 -11.17 -20.77 7.25
N LEU A 10 -11.97 -19.70 7.31
CA LEU A 10 -11.46 -18.34 7.50
C LEU A 10 -10.76 -18.16 8.85
N GLN A 11 -11.30 -18.76 9.92
CA GLN A 11 -10.67 -18.74 11.23
C GLN A 11 -9.32 -19.47 11.22
N LEU A 12 -9.24 -20.61 10.53
CA LEU A 12 -8.00 -21.37 10.36
C LEU A 12 -6.95 -20.59 9.55
N ILE A 13 -7.36 -19.92 8.47
CA ILE A 13 -6.50 -19.04 7.67
C ILE A 13 -5.99 -17.88 8.53
N LYS A 14 -6.87 -17.24 9.31
CA LYS A 14 -6.51 -16.14 10.21
C LYS A 14 -5.47 -16.58 11.24
N GLU A 15 -5.68 -17.72 11.89
CA GLU A 15 -4.73 -18.24 12.88
C GLU A 15 -3.36 -18.54 12.27
N VAL A 16 -3.32 -19.15 11.08
CA VAL A 16 -2.05 -19.44 10.39
C VAL A 16 -1.34 -18.17 9.95
N ALA A 17 -2.08 -17.18 9.42
CA ALA A 17 -1.52 -15.90 9.01
C ALA A 17 -0.91 -15.13 10.19
N LEU A 18 -1.59 -15.11 11.34
CA LEU A 18 -1.09 -14.48 12.56
C LEU A 18 0.17 -15.18 13.10
N ARG A 19 0.22 -16.53 13.07
CA ARG A 19 1.42 -17.28 13.49
C ARG A 19 2.63 -17.03 12.59
N LYS A 20 2.41 -16.76 11.31
CA LYS A 20 3.47 -16.48 10.32
C LYS A 20 3.91 -15.01 10.26
N GLN A 21 3.26 -14.10 11.00
CA GLN A 21 3.74 -12.73 11.19
C GLN A 21 4.94 -12.67 12.15
N SER A 22 5.88 -13.63 12.07
CA SER A 22 7.12 -13.57 12.83
C SER A 22 7.94 -12.34 12.44
N SER A 23 8.77 -11.87 13.37
CA SER A 23 9.73 -10.79 13.14
C SER A 23 10.59 -11.09 11.91
N THR A 24 10.42 -10.30 10.85
CA THR A 24 11.32 -10.34 9.70
C THR A 24 12.62 -9.63 10.09
N LEU A 25 13.77 -10.21 9.74
CA LEU A 25 15.07 -9.54 9.92
C LEU A 25 15.32 -8.46 8.86
N ASP A 26 14.57 -8.52 7.75
CA ASP A 26 14.61 -7.52 6.70
C ASP A 26 14.10 -6.14 7.21
N PRO A 27 14.95 -5.09 7.17
CA PRO A 27 14.59 -3.74 7.60
C PRO A 27 13.43 -3.12 6.79
N MET A 28 13.37 -3.37 5.48
CA MET A 28 12.31 -2.89 4.60
C MET A 28 10.98 -3.58 4.92
N ALA A 29 10.99 -4.88 5.16
CA ALA A 29 9.79 -5.61 5.56
C ALA A 29 9.26 -5.16 6.94
N ASN A 30 10.15 -4.82 7.87
CA ASN A 30 9.78 -4.17 9.13
C ASN A 30 9.15 -2.79 8.88
N TYR A 31 9.76 -1.96 8.03
CA TYR A 31 9.25 -0.64 7.70
C TYR A 31 7.85 -0.71 7.07
N ILE A 32 7.64 -1.54 6.06
CA ILE A 32 6.32 -1.77 5.44
C ILE A 32 5.29 -2.23 6.50
N ARG A 33 5.67 -3.13 7.41
CA ARG A 33 4.79 -3.56 8.51
C ARG A 33 4.35 -2.38 9.37
N THR A 34 5.29 -1.50 9.76
CA THR A 34 4.93 -0.30 10.54
C THR A 34 3.97 0.62 9.79
N LEU A 35 4.14 0.78 8.47
CA LEU A 35 3.23 1.58 7.65
C LEU A 35 1.82 0.97 7.59
N LEU A 36 1.72 -0.35 7.44
CA LEU A 36 0.44 -1.05 7.39
C LEU A 36 -0.27 -1.03 8.75
N SER A 37 0.47 -1.18 9.86
CA SER A 37 -0.07 -1.12 11.22
C SER A 37 -0.57 0.27 11.61
N LYS A 38 0.06 1.34 11.11
CA LYS A 38 -0.34 2.73 11.37
C LYS A 38 -1.62 3.17 10.62
N LYS A 39 -2.11 2.37 9.68
CA LYS A 39 -3.12 2.76 8.68
C LYS A 39 -4.57 2.81 9.22
N SER A 40 -4.81 2.66 10.52
CA SER A 40 -6.17 2.83 11.09
C SER A 40 -6.59 4.29 11.24
N ASP A 41 -5.65 5.24 11.36
CA ASP A 41 -5.98 6.59 11.82
C ASP A 41 -5.80 7.68 10.76
N SER A 42 -5.07 7.41 9.68
CA SER A 42 -4.92 8.40 8.61
C SER A 42 -6.07 8.23 7.61
N LYS A 43 -7.07 9.12 7.71
CA LYS A 43 -7.85 9.51 6.53
C LYS A 43 -6.85 9.69 5.39
N PHE A 44 -7.00 8.92 4.32
CA PHE A 44 -6.23 9.12 3.09
C PHE A 44 -6.40 10.60 2.73
N GLN A 45 -5.42 11.41 3.09
CA GLN A 45 -5.26 12.72 2.50
C GLN A 45 -5.02 12.38 1.05
N LYS A 46 -6.08 12.52 0.24
CA LYS A 46 -5.97 12.52 -1.20
C LYS A 46 -4.87 13.52 -1.47
N GLU A 47 -3.70 13.04 -1.86
CA GLU A 47 -2.50 13.85 -2.04
C GLU A 47 -2.90 14.95 -3.01
N SER A 48 -3.19 16.14 -2.45
CA SER A 48 -3.98 17.17 -3.14
C SER A 48 -3.17 17.83 -4.24
N THR A 49 -1.92 17.41 -4.39
CA THR A 49 -1.00 17.89 -5.40
C THR A 49 -0.11 16.70 -5.75
N ARG A 50 -0.45 15.99 -6.83
CA ARG A 50 0.43 14.96 -7.42
C ARG A 50 1.59 15.64 -8.15
N SER A 51 2.20 16.65 -7.54
CA SER A 51 3.41 17.29 -8.03
C SER A 51 4.55 16.93 -7.10
N PHE A 52 5.60 16.35 -7.67
CA PHE A 52 6.80 15.96 -6.95
C PHE A 52 8.01 16.42 -7.75
N SER A 53 8.79 17.35 -7.18
CA SER A 53 10.08 17.79 -7.73
C SER A 53 10.05 18.16 -9.24
N GLY A 54 9.09 18.98 -9.67
CA GLY A 54 8.99 19.41 -11.07
C GLY A 54 8.48 18.34 -12.03
N ALA A 55 7.73 17.36 -11.52
CA ALA A 55 6.94 16.42 -12.30
C ALA A 55 5.53 16.33 -11.71
N HIS A 56 4.53 16.14 -12.57
CA HIS A 56 3.15 15.93 -12.19
C HIS A 56 2.58 14.65 -12.78
N PHE A 57 1.62 14.01 -12.11
CA PHE A 57 0.88 12.92 -12.71
C PHE A 57 -0.15 13.47 -13.70
N ASP A 58 0.03 13.14 -14.98
CA ASP A 58 -0.91 13.43 -16.06
C ASP A 58 -1.71 12.16 -16.38
N GLU A 59 -3.01 12.21 -16.07
CA GLU A 59 -3.93 11.10 -16.33
C GLU A 59 -4.17 10.88 -17.84
N HIS A 60 -4.00 11.92 -18.67
CA HIS A 60 -4.09 11.80 -20.12
C HIS A 60 -2.87 11.08 -20.70
N ALA A 61 -1.67 11.36 -20.18
CA ALA A 61 -0.44 10.65 -20.54
C ALA A 61 -0.33 9.25 -19.89
N GLY A 62 -1.20 8.95 -18.93
CA GLY A 62 -1.20 7.69 -18.19
C GLY A 62 -0.02 7.53 -17.23
N GLY A 63 0.60 8.63 -16.78
CA GLY A 63 1.84 8.54 -16.00
C GLY A 63 2.34 9.87 -15.44
N TRP A 64 3.56 9.85 -14.92
CA TRP A 64 4.25 11.05 -14.44
C TRP A 64 4.96 11.76 -15.58
N VAL A 65 4.71 13.06 -15.73
CA VAL A 65 5.26 13.93 -16.76
C VAL A 65 6.12 15.00 -16.09
N SER A 66 7.29 15.29 -16.66
CA SER A 66 8.12 16.39 -16.17
C SER A 66 7.52 17.74 -16.60
N ASP A 67 7.50 18.71 -15.70
CA ASP A 67 7.13 20.09 -16.01
C ASP A 67 8.08 20.73 -17.02
N ARG A 68 9.32 20.20 -17.13
CA ARG A 68 10.31 20.62 -18.13
C ARG A 68 10.00 20.13 -19.55
N TRP A 69 9.10 19.17 -19.71
CA TRP A 69 8.63 18.74 -21.03
C TRP A 69 7.68 19.77 -21.68
N GLN A 70 7.20 20.77 -20.92
CA GLN A 70 6.47 21.91 -21.48
C GLN A 70 7.39 22.93 -22.18
N LEU A 71 8.49 22.48 -22.80
CA LEU A 71 9.32 23.37 -23.61
C LEU A 71 8.56 23.72 -24.91
N ASN A 72 8.03 24.94 -24.92
CA ASN A 72 7.62 25.77 -26.07
C ASN A 72 6.10 25.93 -26.27
N LYS A 73 5.57 27.00 -25.69
CA LYS A 73 4.66 27.93 -26.38
C LYS A 73 5.15 29.35 -26.16
#